data_AF-A0A538TB79-F1
#
_entry.id   AF-A0A538TB79-F1
#
_cell.length_a   1.000
_cell.length_b   1.000
_cell.length_c   1.000
_cell.angle_alpha   90.00
_cell.angle_beta   90.00
_cell.angle_gamma   90.00
#
_symmetry.space_group_name_H-M   'P 1'
#
loop_
_entity.id
_entity.type
_entity.pdbx_description
1 polymer ?
#
loop_
_entity_poly.entity_id
_entity_poly.type
_entity_poly.pdbx_seq_one_letter_code
_entity_poly.pdbx_strand_id
1 'polypeptide(L)'
;MGAAHDGGYYLVGLRRRAPALFRGIEWSTARVLDQTLERAAKTGVSTALLPALDDLDTPADLLRWIAGRAGGGGPHGPRALDRALRAIGLLPPG
;
A
#
# COMPACT_ATOMS: atom_id res chain seq x y z
N MET A 1 -9.59 -2.62 0.43
CA MET A 1 -8.24 -3.20 0.35
C MET A 1 -7.39 -2.20 -0.40
N GLY A 2 -6.21 -1.86 0.13
CA GLY A 2 -5.25 -1.03 -0.59
C GLY A 2 -4.35 -1.92 -1.42
N ALA A 3 -4.50 -1.88 -2.74
CA ALA A 3 -3.69 -2.68 -3.66
C ALA A 3 -2.25 -2.17 -3.68
N ALA A 4 -1.29 -3.09 -3.79
CA ALA A 4 0.09 -2.76 -4.10
C ALA A 4 0.36 -3.07 -5.59
N HIS A 5 1.25 -2.31 -6.22
CA HIS A 5 1.58 -2.53 -7.64
C HIS A 5 2.32 -3.85 -7.90
N ASP A 6 2.90 -4.47 -6.87
CA ASP A 6 3.56 -5.77 -6.94
C ASP A 6 2.58 -6.96 -7.06
N GLY A 7 1.27 -6.71 -6.96
CA GLY A 7 0.21 -7.71 -6.98
C GLY A 7 -0.28 -8.17 -5.59
N GLY A 8 0.26 -7.58 -4.53
CA GLY A 8 -0.18 -7.72 -3.15
C GLY A 8 -1.18 -6.65 -2.71
N TYR A 9 -1.25 -6.44 -1.40
CA TYR A 9 -1.99 -5.33 -0.80
C TYR A 9 -1.29 -4.83 0.46
N TYR A 10 -1.14 -3.52 0.59
CA TYR A 10 -0.56 -2.88 1.78
C TYR A 10 -1.58 -2.72 2.91
N LEU A 11 -2.89 -2.88 2.62
CA LEU A 11 -3.95 -2.74 3.62
C LEU A 11 -5.15 -3.66 3.33
N VAL A 12 -5.60 -4.37 4.36
CA VAL A 12 -6.90 -5.07 4.38
C VAL A 12 -7.69 -4.67 5.62
N GLY A 13 -8.93 -4.22 5.42
CA GLY A 13 -9.87 -3.89 6.48
C GLY A 13 -11.10 -4.78 6.38
N LEU A 14 -11.55 -5.35 7.51
CA LEU A 14 -12.68 -6.26 7.58
C LEU A 14 -13.73 -5.74 8.56
N ARG A 15 -15.01 -5.70 8.14
CA ARG A 15 -16.14 -5.35 9.02
C ARG A 15 -16.56 -6.49 9.93
N ARG A 16 -16.28 -7.73 9.54
CA ARG A 16 -16.53 -8.96 10.30
C ARG A 16 -15.39 -9.94 10.05
N ARG A 17 -15.18 -10.89 10.95
CA ARG A 17 -14.16 -11.94 10.78
C ARG A 17 -14.46 -12.75 9.52
N ALA A 18 -13.49 -12.85 8.61
CA ALA A 18 -13.61 -13.57 7.35
C ALA A 18 -12.34 -14.39 7.06
N PRO A 19 -12.00 -15.39 7.90
CA PRO A 19 -10.74 -16.15 7.76
C PRO A 19 -10.63 -16.90 6.43
N ALA A 20 -11.76 -17.22 5.79
CA ALA A 20 -11.80 -17.88 4.49
C ALA A 20 -11.12 -17.07 3.37
N LEU A 21 -11.06 -15.74 3.49
CA LEU A 21 -10.38 -14.87 2.52
C LEU A 21 -8.89 -15.20 2.38
N PHE A 22 -8.27 -15.68 3.46
CA PHE A 22 -6.81 -15.85 3.55
C PHE A 22 -6.36 -17.32 3.42
N ARG A 23 -7.30 -18.26 3.20
CA ARG A 23 -6.98 -19.69 3.15
C ARG A 23 -6.42 -20.10 1.78
N GLY A 24 -5.22 -20.67 1.74
CA GLY A 24 -4.61 -21.18 0.51
C GLY A 24 -4.16 -20.08 -0.47
N ILE A 25 -3.90 -18.88 0.05
CA ILE A 25 -3.23 -17.82 -0.71
C ILE A 25 -1.76 -18.22 -0.90
N GLU A 26 -1.26 -18.04 -2.11
CA GLU A 26 0.17 -18.13 -2.44
C GLU A 26 0.84 -16.83 -2.01
N TRP A 27 1.17 -16.74 -0.72
CA TRP A 27 1.82 -15.56 -0.15
C TRP A 27 3.17 -15.26 -0.80
N SER A 28 3.57 -13.98 -0.76
CA SER A 28 4.80 -13.47 -1.38
C SER A 28 4.84 -13.67 -2.90
N THR A 29 3.67 -13.60 -3.56
CA THR A 29 3.55 -13.63 -5.01
C THR A 29 2.70 -12.46 -5.51
N ALA A 30 2.85 -12.11 -6.79
CA ALA A 30 2.02 -11.10 -7.45
C ALA A 30 0.54 -11.50 -7.61
N ARG A 31 0.15 -12.70 -7.15
CA ARG A 31 -1.21 -13.23 -7.29
C ARG A 31 -2.04 -13.04 -6.01
N VAL A 32 -1.46 -12.53 -4.93
CA VAL A 32 -2.09 -12.43 -3.61
C VAL A 32 -3.39 -11.62 -3.66
N LEU A 33 -3.40 -10.45 -4.32
CA LEU A 33 -4.59 -9.62 -4.46
C LEU A 33 -5.69 -10.36 -5.21
N ASP A 34 -5.38 -10.88 -6.40
CA ASP A 34 -6.35 -11.58 -7.25
C ASP A 34 -6.95 -12.80 -6.55
N GLN A 35 -6.10 -13.61 -5.91
CA GLN A 35 -6.52 -14.79 -5.16
C GLN A 35 -7.42 -14.44 -3.97
N THR A 36 -7.21 -13.28 -3.36
CA THR A 36 -8.02 -12.78 -2.24
C THR A 36 -9.36 -12.24 -2.74
N LEU A 37 -9.39 -11.52 -3.87
CA LEU A 37 -10.61 -11.03 -4.51
C LEU A 37 -11.48 -12.18 -5.02
N GLU A 38 -10.88 -13.20 -5.63
CA GLU A 38 -11.58 -14.41 -6.08
C GLU A 38 -12.26 -15.12 -4.90
N ARG A 39 -11.56 -15.22 -3.76
CA ARG A 39 -12.14 -15.80 -2.53
C ARG A 39 -13.25 -14.94 -1.95
N ALA A 40 -13.09 -13.63 -1.97
CA ALA A 40 -14.14 -12.71 -1.54
C ALA A 40 -15.41 -12.91 -2.36
N ALA A 41 -15.29 -12.99 -3.69
CA ALA A 41 -16.39 -13.30 -4.58
C ALA A 41 -17.05 -14.67 -4.26
N LYS A 42 -16.24 -15.72 -4.11
CA LYS A 42 -16.73 -17.09 -3.77
C LYS A 42 -17.42 -17.18 -2.41
N THR A 43 -17.09 -16.30 -1.48
CA THR A 43 -17.63 -16.29 -0.10
C THR A 43 -18.70 -15.22 0.12
N GLY A 44 -19.11 -14.51 -0.94
CA GLY A 44 -20.11 -13.46 -0.87
C GLY A 44 -19.66 -12.21 -0.09
N VAL A 45 -18.35 -12.02 0.10
CA VAL A 45 -17.79 -10.84 0.76
C VAL A 45 -17.64 -9.72 -0.27
N SER A 46 -18.38 -8.63 -0.07
CA SER A 46 -18.22 -7.40 -0.86
C SER A 46 -16.86 -6.75 -0.60
N THR A 47 -16.17 -6.32 -1.66
CA THR A 47 -14.88 -5.64 -1.56
C THR A 47 -14.95 -4.23 -2.13
N ALA A 48 -14.04 -3.37 -1.66
CA ALA A 48 -13.76 -2.07 -2.25
C ALA A 48 -12.23 -1.91 -2.33
N LEU A 49 -11.73 -1.42 -3.45
CA LEU A 49 -10.31 -1.16 -3.65
C LEU A 49 -10.01 0.32 -3.41
N LEU A 50 -8.95 0.60 -2.66
CA LEU A 50 -8.34 1.92 -2.58
C LEU A 50 -7.39 2.09 -3.78
N PRO A 51 -6.95 3.32 -4.10
CA PRO A 51 -5.91 3.53 -5.09
C PRO A 51 -4.69 2.67 -4.80
N ALA A 52 -4.10 2.11 -5.86
CA ALA A 52 -2.88 1.33 -5.72
C ALA A 52 -1.70 2.24 -5.34
N LEU A 53 -0.80 1.71 -4.52
CA LEU A 53 0.43 2.38 -4.11
C LEU A 53 1.64 1.47 -4.38
N ASP A 54 2.81 2.08 -4.50
CA ASP A 54 4.08 1.36 -4.48
C ASP A 54 4.48 1.01 -3.04
N ASP A 55 5.03 -0.18 -2.85
CA ASP A 55 5.68 -0.54 -1.58
C ASP A 55 7.02 0.18 -1.43
N LEU A 56 7.40 0.45 -0.19
CA LEU A 56 8.65 1.14 0.17
C LEU A 56 9.63 0.15 0.82
N ASP A 57 10.08 -0.85 0.06
CA ASP A 57 10.91 -1.94 0.59
C ASP A 57 12.41 -1.63 0.56
N THR A 58 12.86 -0.83 -0.40
CA THR A 58 14.26 -0.50 -0.60
C THR A 58 14.56 0.98 -0.36
N PRO A 59 15.82 1.33 -0.04
CA PRO A 59 16.23 2.74 0.02
C PRO A 59 15.94 3.51 -1.27
N ALA A 60 16.03 2.84 -2.43
CA ALA A 60 15.72 3.46 -3.71
C ALA A 60 14.23 3.82 -3.83
N ASP A 61 13.33 3.02 -3.26
CA ASP A 61 11.89 3.29 -3.27
C ASP A 61 11.57 4.51 -2.42
N LEU A 62 12.20 4.61 -1.25
CA LEU A 62 12.10 5.79 -0.38
C LEU A 62 12.59 7.06 -1.10
N LEU A 63 13.73 7.00 -1.79
CA LEU A 63 14.26 8.14 -2.55
C LEU A 63 13.33 8.55 -3.69
N ARG A 64 12.76 7.59 -4.44
CA ARG A 64 11.76 7.88 -5.49
C ARG A 64 10.51 8.54 -4.91
N TRP A 65 10.01 8.02 -3.78
CA TRP A 65 8.84 8.59 -3.10
C TRP A 65 9.11 10.02 -2.61
N ILE A 66 10.27 10.28 -2.02
CA ILE A 66 10.72 11.63 -1.61
C ILE A 66 10.79 12.59 -2.80
N ALA A 67 11.40 12.16 -3.91
CA ALA A 67 11.52 12.98 -5.12
C ALA A 67 10.15 13.41 -5.66
N GLY A 68 9.17 12.49 -5.65
CA GLY A 68 7.78 12.79 -6.03
C GLY A 68 7.09 13.82 -5.12
N ARG A 69 7.48 13.91 -3.83
CA ARG A 69 6.94 14.91 -2.89
C ARG A 69 7.50 16.31 -3.13
N ALA A 70 8.79 16.43 -3.46
CA ALA A 70 9.44 17.71 -3.68
C ALA A 70 8.83 18.49 -4.86
N GLY A 71 8.21 17.79 -5.83
CA GLY A 71 7.52 18.37 -6.98
C GLY A 71 6.09 18.88 -6.74
N GLY A 72 5.60 18.91 -5.49
CA GLY A 72 4.29 19.50 -5.14
C GLY A 72 3.06 18.59 -5.30
N GLY A 73 3.26 17.32 -5.67
CA GLY A 73 2.18 16.35 -5.94
C GLY A 73 2.22 15.06 -5.12
N GLY A 74 2.94 15.05 -3.98
CA GLY A 74 3.15 13.83 -3.20
C GLY A 74 1.87 13.26 -2.55
N PRO A 75 1.68 11.92 -2.54
CA PRO A 75 0.49 11.29 -1.97
C PRO A 75 0.38 11.55 -0.45
N HIS A 76 -0.86 11.49 0.04
CA HIS A 76 -1.28 11.89 1.39
C HIS A 76 -0.33 11.40 2.50
N GLY A 77 0.42 12.34 3.07
CA GLY A 77 1.26 12.12 4.24
C GLY A 77 1.08 13.29 5.23
N PRO A 78 1.06 13.04 6.55
CA PRO A 78 0.88 14.10 7.54
C PRO A 78 2.03 15.10 7.47
N ARG A 79 1.75 16.41 7.66
CA ARG A 79 2.75 17.50 7.65
C ARG A 79 3.94 17.25 8.61
N ALA A 80 3.73 16.45 9.65
CA ALA A 80 4.78 16.03 10.57
C ALA A 80 5.88 15.19 9.89
N LEU A 81 5.53 14.40 8.87
CA LEU A 81 6.48 13.56 8.14
C LEU A 81 7.45 14.41 7.31
N ASP A 82 6.97 15.47 6.66
CA ASP A 82 7.83 16.39 5.91
C ASP A 82 8.85 17.08 6.83
N ARG A 83 8.46 17.44 8.05
CA ARG A 83 9.38 18.00 9.05
C ARG A 83 10.45 17.00 9.44
N ALA A 84 10.07 15.74 9.70
CA ALA A 84 11.01 14.69 10.06
C ALA A 84 12.02 14.42 8.93
N LEU A 85 11.54 14.33 7.69
CA LEU A 85 12.39 14.11 6.51
C LEU A 85 13.38 15.26 6.27
N ARG A 86 12.95 16.52 6.47
CA ARG A 86 13.87 17.68 6.41
C ARG A 86 14.92 17.64 7.53
N ALA A 87 14.53 17.25 8.75
CA ALA A 87 15.45 17.17 9.88
C ALA A 87 16.58 16.15 9.69
N ILE A 88 16.35 15.11 8.88
CA ILE A 88 17.37 14.10 8.52
C ILE A 88 18.00 14.33 7.13
N GLY A 89 17.78 15.50 6.52
CA GLY A 89 18.42 15.89 5.27
C GLY A 89 17.89 15.20 4.01
N LEU A 90 16.71 14.56 4.08
CA LEU A 90 16.11 13.83 2.96
C LEU A 90 15.14 14.68 2.11
N LEU A 91 14.72 15.86 2.60
CA LEU A 91 13.99 16.86 1.80
C LEU A 91 14.75 18.19 1.86
N PRO A 92 14.67 19.05 0.82
CA PRO A 92 15.27 20.39 0.84
C PRO A 92 14.72 21.23 2.01
N PRO A 93 15.34 22.36 2.39
CA PRO A 93 14.72 23.30 3.34
C PRO A 93 13.41 23.88 2.77
N GLY A 94 12.49 24.25 3.66
CA GLY A 94 11.16 24.78 3.30
C GLY A 94 11.18 26.28 3.11
#